data_AF-A0A7Y3CJ89-F1
#
_entry.id   AF-A0A7Y3CJ89-F1
#
_cell.length_a   1.000
_cell.length_b   1.000
_cell.length_c   1.000
_cell.angle_alpha   90.00
_cell.angle_beta   90.00
_cell.angle_gamma   90.00
#
_symmetry.space_group_name_H-M   'P 1'
#
loop_
_entity.id
_entity.type
_entity.pdbx_description
1 polymer ?
#
loop_
_entity_poly.entity_id
_entity_poly.type
_entity_poly.pdbx_seq_one_letter_code
_entity_poly.pdbx_strand_id
1 'polypeptide(L)' 'IVLYTDGITEAVNERDEEFGENRLAKLLDKYADMSAQNMCEKIIQDVYAFQADREQFDDMTMFILKVN' A
#
# COMPACT_ATOMS: atom_id res chain seq x y z
N ILE A 1 -6.50 12.77 2.09
CA ILE A 1 -5.15 12.99 1.52
C ILE A 1 -4.30 11.79 1.87
N VAL A 2 -3.53 11.28 0.91
CA VAL A 2 -2.64 10.13 1.10
C VAL A 2 -1.25 10.57 0.65
N LEU A 3 -0.24 10.33 1.48
CA LEU A 3 1.16 10.53 1.18
C LEU A 3 1.89 9.20 1.41
N TYR A 4 2.80 8.83 0.52
CA TYR A 4 3.54 7.58 0.60
C TYR A 4 4.93 7.72 -0.03
N THR A 5 5.86 6.84 0.35
CA THR A 5 7.12 6.61 -0.36
C THR A 5 6.93 5.59 -1.49
N ASP A 6 7.77 5.68 -2.51
CA ASP A 6 7.83 4.75 -3.65
C ASP A 6 8.06 3.30 -3.25
N GLY A 7 8.71 3.02 -2.11
CA GLY A 7 8.80 1.68 -1.52
C GLY A 7 7.46 0.94 -1.37
N ILE A 8 6.31 1.65 -1.33
CA ILE A 8 4.97 1.04 -1.40
C ILE A 8 4.63 0.55 -2.81
N THR A 9 4.88 1.38 -3.83
CA THR A 9 4.50 1.10 -5.22
C THR A 9 5.50 0.22 -5.95
N GLU A 10 6.77 0.28 -5.56
CA GLU A 10 7.88 -0.51 -6.12
C GLU A 10 8.02 -1.89 -5.47
N ALA A 11 7.19 -2.25 -4.48
CA ALA A 11 7.16 -3.61 -3.94
C ALA A 11 6.92 -4.64 -5.07
N VAL A 12 7.79 -5.65 -5.18
CA VAL A 12 7.82 -6.59 -6.32
C VAL A 12 7.39 -7.98 -5.88
N ASN A 13 6.46 -8.59 -6.59
CA ASN A 13 6.04 -9.97 -6.34
C ASN A 13 6.98 -11.02 -6.99
N GLU A 14 6.68 -12.30 -6.84
CA GLU A 14 7.46 -13.41 -7.42
C GLU A 14 7.51 -13.43 -8.95
N ARG A 15 6.62 -12.67 -9.62
CA ARG A 15 6.53 -12.57 -11.08
C ARG A 15 7.26 -11.35 -11.63
N ASP A 16 8.08 -10.70 -10.80
CA ASP A 16 8.76 -9.43 -11.12
C ASP A 16 7.79 -8.30 -11.49
N GLU A 17 6.54 -8.34 -10.99
CA GLU A 17 5.56 -7.27 -11.16
C GLU A 17 5.57 -6.34 -9.95
N GLU A 18 5.69 -5.04 -10.19
CA GLU A 18 5.51 -4.00 -9.17
C GLU A 18 4.05 -3.93 -8.69
N PHE A 19 3.85 -3.54 -7.43
CA PHE A 19 2.54 -3.31 -6.85
C PHE A 19 1.80 -2.21 -7.62
N GLY A 20 2.47 -1.08 -7.82
CA GLY A 20 2.04 0.02 -8.67
C GLY A 20 0.88 0.86 -8.13
N GLU A 21 0.78 2.09 -8.64
CA GLU A 21 -0.24 3.07 -8.23
C GLU A 21 -1.66 2.59 -8.50
N ASN A 22 -1.89 1.85 -9.58
CA ASN A 22 -3.21 1.34 -9.94
C ASN A 22 -3.79 0.38 -8.88
N ARG A 23 -2.97 -0.44 -8.24
CA ARG A 23 -3.44 -1.31 -7.15
C ARG A 23 -3.66 -0.50 -5.87
N LEU A 24 -2.74 0.42 -5.57
CA LEU A 24 -2.87 1.32 -4.42
C LEU A 24 -4.18 2.12 -4.48
N ALA A 25 -4.49 2.74 -5.63
CA ALA A 25 -5.73 3.49 -5.83
C ALA A 25 -6.97 2.62 -5.58
N LYS A 26 -7.00 1.39 -6.10
CA LYS A 26 -8.12 0.45 -5.86
C LYS A 26 -8.29 0.10 -4.38
N LEU A 27 -7.19 -0.03 -3.63
CA LEU A 27 -7.26 -0.29 -2.19
C LEU A 27 -7.76 0.93 -1.42
N LEU A 28 -7.31 2.13 -1.78
CA LEU A 28 -7.79 3.37 -1.20
C LEU A 28 -9.31 3.52 -1.37
N ASP A 29 -9.83 3.23 -2.56
CA ASP A 29 -11.27 3.22 -2.84
C ASP A 29 -12.00 2.12 -2.05
N LYS A 30 -11.45 0.89 -2.05
CA LYS A 30 -12.03 -0.27 -1.34
C LYS A 30 -12.15 -0.03 0.17
N TYR A 31 -11.21 0.69 0.77
CA TYR A 31 -11.15 0.94 2.20
C TYR A 31 -11.63 2.34 2.61
N ALA A 32 -12.20 3.12 1.68
CA ALA A 32 -12.55 4.53 1.87
C ALA A 32 -13.38 4.81 3.13
N ASP A 33 -14.25 3.89 3.52
CA ASP A 33 -15.14 4.03 4.69
C ASP A 33 -14.45 3.75 6.03
N MET A 34 -13.25 3.18 6.04
CA MET A 34 -12.51 2.87 7.26
C MET A 34 -11.95 4.13 7.95
N SER A 35 -11.49 3.98 9.19
CA SER A 35 -10.65 4.99 9.83
C SER A 35 -9.31 5.08 9.09
N ALA A 36 -8.65 6.25 9.15
CA ALA A 36 -7.34 6.43 8.52
C ALA A 36 -6.30 5.41 9.01
N GLN A 37 -6.31 5.08 10.30
CA GLN A 37 -5.44 4.07 10.88
C GLN A 37 -5.71 2.67 10.29
N ASN A 38 -6.96 2.22 10.29
CA ASN A 38 -7.32 0.90 9.77
C ASN A 38 -7.02 0.79 8.27
N MET A 39 -7.20 1.90 7.53
CA MET A 39 -6.85 1.97 6.11
C MET A 39 -5.34 1.81 5.90
N CYS A 40 -4.48 2.51 6.67
CA CYS A 40 -3.03 2.32 6.62
C CYS A 40 -2.65 0.87 6.89
N GLU A 41 -3.16 0.29 7.99
CA GLU A 41 -2.85 -1.10 8.38
C GLU A 41 -3.26 -2.10 7.28
N LYS A 42 -4.42 -1.91 6.66
CA LYS A 42 -4.91 -2.78 5.59
C LYS A 42 -4.10 -2.67 4.31
N ILE A 43 -3.71 -1.46 3.91
CA ILE A 43 -2.92 -1.27 2.70
C ILE A 43 -1.54 -1.89 2.86
N ILE A 44 -0.87 -1.67 4.00
CA ILE A 44 0.44 -2.26 4.29
C ILE A 44 0.35 -3.80 4.28
N GLN A 45 -0.69 -4.37 4.89
CA GLN A 45 -0.94 -5.82 4.84
C GLN A 45 -1.11 -6.33 3.41
N ASP A 46 -1.86 -5.63 2.56
CA ASP A 46 -2.09 -6.02 1.18
C ASP A 46 -0.80 -5.90 0.33
N VAL A 47 0.07 -4.93 0.61
CA VAL A 47 1.38 -4.82 -0.06
C VAL A 47 2.29 -6.00 0.33
N TYR A 48 2.37 -6.32 1.63
CA TYR A 48 3.11 -7.51 2.07
C TYR A 48 2.56 -8.80 1.47
N ALA A 49 1.23 -8.94 1.43
CA ALA A 49 0.59 -10.12 0.84
C ALA A 49 0.86 -10.22 -0.68
N PHE A 50 0.96 -9.10 -1.38
CA PHE A 50 1.32 -9.08 -2.80
C PHE A 50 2.78 -9.49 -3.02
N GLN A 51 3.69 -9.01 -2.17
CA GLN A 51 5.11 -9.33 -2.25
C GLN A 51 5.41 -10.81 -1.91
N ALA A 52 4.56 -11.44 -1.10
CA ALA A 52 4.73 -12.83 -0.64
C ALA A 52 6.10 -13.04 0.05
N ASP A 53 6.88 -14.01 -0.38
CA ASP A 53 8.19 -14.35 0.22
C ASP A 53 9.35 -13.50 -0.34
N ARG A 54 9.09 -12.52 -1.22
CA ARG A 54 10.13 -11.63 -1.74
C ARG A 54 10.63 -10.70 -0.65
N GLU A 55 11.94 -10.45 -0.64
CA GLU A 55 12.53 -9.48 0.26
C GLU A 55 12.07 -8.07 -0.09
N GLN A 56 11.82 -7.26 0.94
CA GLN A 56 11.55 -5.84 0.77
C GLN A 56 12.84 -5.15 0.34
N PHE A 57 12.79 -4.41 -0.76
CA PHE A 57 13.96 -3.71 -1.29
C PHE A 57 14.14 -2.31 -0.68
N ASP A 58 13.05 -1.64 -0.28
CA ASP A 58 13.07 -0.28 0.25
C ASP A 58 12.03 -0.05 1.37
N ASP A 59 12.24 1.00 2.17
CA ASP A 59 11.40 1.34 3.31
C ASP A 59 10.00 1.83 2.88
N MET A 60 8.97 1.21 3.46
CA MET A 60 7.57 1.58 3.23
C MET A 60 7.09 2.60 4.27
N THR A 61 6.74 3.80 3.82
CA THR A 61 6.10 4.82 4.66
C THR A 61 4.78 5.27 4.06
N MET A 62 3.73 5.37 4.89
CA MET A 62 2.41 5.85 4.49
C MET A 62 1.79 6.76 5.55
N PHE A 63 1.19 7.86 5.09
CA PHE A 63 0.44 8.80 5.92
C PHE A 63 -0.93 9.08 5.29
N ILE A 64 -1.99 8.90 6.07
CA ILE A 64 -3.36 9.14 5.63
C ILE A 64 -4.01 10.18 6.53
N LEU A 65 -4.46 11.28 5.93
CA LEU A 65 -5.32 12.27 6.56
C LEU A 65 -6.73 12.13 6.00
N LYS A 66 -7.67 11.75 6.85
CA LYS A 66 -9.11 11.73 6.55
C LYS A 66 -9.75 12.99 7.11
N VAL A 67 -10.44 13.73 6.24
CA VAL A 67 -11.20 14.92 6.60
C VAL A 67 -12.67 14.55 6.48
N ASN A 68 -13.43 14.80 7.55
CA ASN A 68 -14.87 14.58 7.60
C ASN A 68 -15.62 15.85 7.23
#